data_AF-A0A955FCG6-F1
#
_entry.id   AF-A0A955FCG6-F1
#
_cell.length_a   1.000
_cell.length_b   1.000
_cell.length_c   1.000
_cell.angle_alpha   90.00
_cell.angle_beta   90.00
_cell.angle_gamma   90.00
#
_symmetry.space_group_name_H-M   'P 1'
#
loop_
_entity.id
_entity.type
_entity.pdbx_description
1 polymer ?
#
loop_
_entity_poly.entity_id
_entity_poly.type
_entity_poly.pdbx_seq_one_letter_code
_entity_poly.pdbx_strand_id
1 'polypeptide(L)'
;MDQQLLDVTLQASSLLKLALLGVGGFVLSMALTPLYTTVAYRWKLWKKPRTESLTGAKATMFMKLHGEKHKRHIPTMAGVIFIVTTAILTLSANWSRAETWLPLAAFVGAAIVGLIDDIINIRSDGTGKAGLPSRLKFLLITLVAAVGGWYFYYKLGFDSMQLPGFSQTSITLGWWIIPLFTLVVVATANAVNISDGLDGLAGGLTTIAFAVYAVIATLEHKYGIAGFCAVLVGALMSYTWFNVFPARFFMGDVGSFALGTALGVVAMYTDTVLLLPVIGIVFVAEAGSVILQITSKKLRNGKKIFRISPIHHHFEAIGWPEAKVTMRFWVIAQVAALIGFALFVMGRYS
;
A
#
# COMPACT_ATOMS: atom_id res chain seq x y z
N MET A 1 40.19 7.21 2.94
CA MET A 1 38.81 6.97 2.46
C MET A 1 38.88 7.19 0.96
N ASP A 2 39.16 6.13 0.21
CA ASP A 2 39.09 6.21 -1.24
C ASP A 2 37.66 6.57 -1.63
N GLN A 3 37.48 7.64 -2.39
CA GLN A 3 36.18 7.98 -2.96
C GLN A 3 35.84 6.91 -4.00
N GLN A 4 35.07 5.90 -3.60
CA GLN A 4 34.35 5.07 -4.57
C GLN A 4 33.35 5.99 -5.28
N LEU A 5 33.68 6.37 -6.51
CA LEU A 5 32.78 7.12 -7.38
C LEU A 5 31.63 6.19 -7.78
N LEU A 6 30.40 6.69 -7.61
CA LEU A 6 29.18 6.00 -7.99
C LEU A 6 28.87 6.32 -9.45
N ASP A 7 29.54 5.65 -10.38
CA ASP A 7 29.33 5.83 -11.82
C ASP A 7 28.09 5.06 -12.30
N VAL A 8 26.92 5.67 -12.17
CA VAL A 8 25.65 5.12 -12.68
C VAL A 8 25.34 5.72 -14.05
N THR A 9 25.30 4.87 -15.08
CA THR A 9 25.01 5.29 -16.46
C THR A 9 23.54 5.06 -16.81
N LEU A 10 22.75 6.13 -16.89
CA LEU A 10 21.32 6.05 -17.20
C LEU A 10 21.03 6.51 -18.63
N GLN A 11 20.14 5.80 -19.31
CA GLN A 11 19.65 6.22 -20.62
C GLN A 11 18.60 7.33 -20.47
N ALA A 12 18.83 8.47 -21.12
CA ALA A 12 17.91 9.61 -21.10
C ALA A 12 16.51 9.25 -21.63
N SER A 13 16.43 8.38 -22.64
CA SER A 13 15.17 7.86 -23.18
C SER A 13 14.35 7.09 -22.14
N SER A 14 15.01 6.27 -21.31
CA SER A 14 14.37 5.55 -20.21
C SER A 14 13.84 6.53 -19.17
N LEU A 15 14.62 7.51 -18.76
CA LEU A 15 14.18 8.53 -17.79
C LEU A 15 12.99 9.35 -18.31
N LEU A 16 13.02 9.75 -19.59
CA LEU A 16 11.90 10.44 -20.22
C LEU A 16 10.64 9.56 -20.23
N LYS A 17 10.77 8.27 -20.58
CA LYS A 17 9.66 7.32 -20.55
C LYS A 17 9.06 7.20 -19.14
N LEU A 18 9.88 7.11 -18.10
CA LEU A 18 9.42 7.05 -16.71
C LEU A 18 8.64 8.31 -16.31
N ALA A 19 9.16 9.49 -16.66
CA ALA A 19 8.49 10.76 -16.40
C ALA A 19 7.14 10.85 -17.12
N LEU A 20 7.09 10.47 -18.41
CA LEU A 20 5.85 10.43 -19.19
C LEU A 20 4.83 9.44 -18.62
N LEU A 21 5.27 8.27 -18.15
CA LEU A 21 4.40 7.30 -17.47
C LEU A 21 3.81 7.87 -16.18
N GLY A 22 4.62 8.57 -15.37
CA GLY A 22 4.13 9.23 -14.15
C GLY A 22 3.13 10.35 -14.44
N VAL A 23 3.45 11.24 -15.39
CA VAL A 23 2.52 12.30 -15.83
C VAL A 23 1.25 11.71 -16.42
N GLY A 24 1.38 10.67 -17.26
CA GLY A 24 0.26 9.94 -17.84
C GLY A 24 -0.63 9.32 -16.76
N GLY A 25 -0.03 8.74 -15.71
CA GLY A 25 -0.75 8.22 -14.55
C GLY A 25 -1.58 9.28 -13.84
N PHE A 26 -1.01 10.48 -13.63
CA PHE A 26 -1.74 11.60 -13.05
C PHE A 26 -2.89 12.08 -13.94
N VAL A 27 -2.61 12.35 -15.23
CA VAL A 27 -3.59 12.90 -16.18
C VAL A 27 -4.75 11.93 -16.40
N LEU A 28 -4.46 10.64 -16.62
CA LEU A 28 -5.50 9.63 -16.84
C LEU A 28 -6.35 9.42 -15.58
N SER A 29 -5.72 9.33 -14.39
CA SER A 29 -6.45 9.21 -13.12
C SER A 29 -7.35 10.43 -12.86
N MET A 30 -6.85 11.63 -13.16
CA MET A 30 -7.63 12.86 -13.05
C MET A 30 -8.83 12.87 -14.01
N ALA A 31 -8.65 12.41 -15.24
CA ALA A 31 -9.72 12.32 -16.24
C ALA A 31 -10.77 11.26 -15.88
N LEU A 32 -10.37 10.14 -15.27
CA LEU A 32 -11.29 9.08 -14.84
C LEU A 32 -12.05 9.42 -13.56
N THR A 33 -11.54 10.35 -12.74
CA THR A 33 -12.13 10.69 -11.44
C THR A 33 -13.58 11.21 -11.54
N PRO A 34 -13.92 12.19 -12.40
CA PRO A 34 -15.31 12.64 -12.59
C PRO A 34 -16.26 11.54 -13.03
N LEU A 35 -15.77 10.60 -13.84
CA LEU A 35 -16.56 9.47 -14.34
C LEU A 35 -16.91 8.54 -13.18
N TYR A 36 -15.91 8.20 -12.37
CA TYR A 36 -16.12 7.41 -11.15
C TYR A 36 -17.06 8.11 -10.16
N THR A 37 -16.85 9.39 -9.85
CA THR A 37 -17.67 10.09 -8.86
C THR A 37 -19.13 10.16 -9.30
N THR A 38 -19.40 10.41 -10.58
CA THR A 38 -20.77 10.41 -11.11
C THR A 38 -21.46 9.07 -10.89
N VAL A 39 -20.79 7.96 -11.19
CA VAL A 39 -21.32 6.61 -10.94
C VAL A 39 -21.49 6.36 -9.44
N ALA A 40 -20.51 6.74 -8.63
CA ALA A 40 -20.48 6.47 -7.20
C ALA A 40 -21.61 7.19 -6.45
N TYR A 41 -21.92 8.44 -6.81
CA TYR A 41 -23.07 9.16 -6.27
C TYR A 41 -24.40 8.63 -6.81
N ARG A 42 -24.49 8.29 -8.10
CA ARG A 42 -25.71 7.72 -8.71
C ARG A 42 -26.11 6.41 -8.05
N TRP A 43 -25.14 5.55 -7.73
CA TRP A 43 -25.37 4.23 -7.12
C TRP A 43 -25.20 4.20 -5.60
N LYS A 44 -25.02 5.37 -4.98
CA LYS A 44 -24.93 5.50 -3.52
C LYS A 44 -23.87 4.59 -2.89
N LEU A 45 -22.67 4.58 -3.47
CA LEU A 45 -21.55 3.70 -3.07
C LEU A 45 -20.89 4.14 -1.76
N TRP A 46 -21.65 4.40 -0.70
CA TRP A 46 -21.13 4.75 0.63
C TRP A 46 -21.49 3.68 1.66
N LYS A 47 -20.61 3.48 2.64
CA LYS A 47 -20.81 2.50 3.71
C LYS A 47 -21.89 2.99 4.69
N LYS A 48 -22.82 2.11 5.07
CA LYS A 48 -23.76 2.37 6.18
C LYS A 48 -22.99 2.36 7.51
N PRO A 49 -23.25 3.27 8.46
CA PRO A 49 -22.53 3.32 9.74
C PRO A 49 -22.73 2.02 10.54
N ARG A 50 -21.63 1.43 11.03
CA ARG A 50 -21.65 0.19 11.84
C ARG A 50 -22.07 0.49 13.27
N THR A 51 -22.86 -0.41 13.89
CA THR A 51 -23.30 -0.34 15.28
C THR A 51 -22.45 -1.16 16.27
N GLU A 52 -21.58 -2.07 15.81
CA GLU A 52 -20.81 -3.00 16.65
C GLU A 52 -19.31 -3.08 16.32
N SER A 53 -18.47 -3.40 17.32
CA SER A 53 -17.02 -3.62 17.14
C SER A 53 -16.68 -5.08 16.79
N LEU A 54 -15.46 -5.32 16.30
CA LEU A 54 -14.88 -6.65 16.05
C LEU A 54 -14.90 -7.60 17.28
N THR A 55 -15.13 -7.06 18.48
CA THR A 55 -15.18 -7.80 19.76
C THR A 55 -16.57 -7.84 20.40
N GLY A 56 -17.63 -7.38 19.72
CA GLY A 56 -18.99 -7.34 20.27
C GLY A 56 -19.24 -6.26 21.34
N ALA A 57 -18.20 -5.59 21.83
CA ALA A 57 -18.34 -4.40 22.67
C ALA A 57 -18.73 -3.17 21.80
N LYS A 58 -19.60 -2.28 22.28
CA LYS A 58 -19.88 -1.01 21.59
C LYS A 58 -18.59 -0.21 21.44
N ALA A 59 -18.17 0.11 20.22
CA ALA A 59 -17.01 0.95 19.94
C ALA A 59 -17.32 2.44 20.19
N THR A 60 -17.67 2.79 21.43
CA THR A 60 -18.10 4.14 21.83
C THR A 60 -17.10 5.23 21.45
N MET A 61 -15.80 4.95 21.52
CA MET A 61 -14.76 5.93 21.17
C MET A 61 -14.59 6.11 19.64
N PHE A 62 -14.61 5.02 18.87
CA PHE A 62 -14.52 5.08 17.40
C PHE A 62 -15.73 5.79 16.78
N MET A 63 -16.93 5.49 17.29
CA MET A 63 -18.16 6.17 16.88
C MET A 63 -18.14 7.66 17.20
N LYS A 64 -17.54 8.06 18.33
CA LYS A 64 -17.41 9.47 18.69
C LYS A 64 -16.45 10.21 17.76
N LEU A 65 -15.37 9.56 17.32
CA LEU A 65 -14.37 10.14 16.41
C LEU A 65 -14.87 10.24 14.96
N HIS A 66 -15.59 9.23 14.46
CA HIS A 66 -16.02 9.19 13.04
C HIS A 66 -17.51 9.50 12.82
N GLY A 67 -18.26 9.82 13.88
CA GLY A 67 -19.70 10.09 13.81
C GLY A 67 -20.08 11.25 12.88
N GLU A 68 -19.20 12.25 12.70
CA GLU A 68 -19.45 13.35 11.75
C GLU A 68 -19.15 12.98 10.30
N LYS A 69 -18.15 12.14 10.03
CA LYS A 69 -17.85 11.67 8.67
C LYS A 69 -18.94 10.79 8.11
N HIS A 70 -19.56 9.94 8.94
CA HIS A 70 -20.69 9.10 8.52
C HIS A 70 -21.91 9.92 8.08
N LYS A 71 -22.03 11.18 8.50
CA LYS A 71 -23.11 12.08 8.04
C LYS A 71 -22.87 12.64 6.63
N ARG A 72 -21.63 12.58 6.11
CA ARG A 72 -21.23 13.22 4.84
C ARG A 72 -21.42 12.35 3.59
N HIS A 73 -21.96 11.14 3.69
CA HIS A 73 -22.24 10.23 2.56
C HIS A 73 -21.08 10.12 1.55
N ILE A 74 -19.88 9.88 2.06
CA ILE A 74 -18.65 9.86 1.24
C ILE A 74 -18.55 8.51 0.51
N PRO A 75 -18.45 8.50 -0.84
CA PRO A 75 -18.30 7.26 -1.60
C PRO A 75 -17.00 6.50 -1.29
N THR A 76 -17.03 5.18 -1.39
CA THR A 76 -15.89 4.27 -1.23
C THR A 76 -15.63 3.49 -2.54
N MET A 77 -14.53 2.73 -2.60
CA MET A 77 -14.03 2.02 -3.80
C MET A 77 -13.36 2.93 -4.85
N ALA A 78 -12.91 4.13 -4.47
CA ALA A 78 -12.22 5.02 -5.40
C ALA A 78 -10.84 4.48 -5.83
N GLY A 79 -10.35 3.42 -5.18
CA GLY A 79 -9.14 2.73 -5.62
C GLY A 79 -9.23 2.19 -7.04
N VAL A 80 -10.45 1.91 -7.53
CA VAL A 80 -10.67 1.47 -8.92
C VAL A 80 -10.08 2.46 -9.92
N ILE A 81 -10.06 3.77 -9.62
CA ILE A 81 -9.50 4.80 -10.51
C ILE A 81 -8.02 4.54 -10.77
N PHE A 82 -7.21 4.42 -9.72
CA PHE A 82 -5.78 4.18 -9.88
C PHE A 82 -5.48 2.76 -10.33
N ILE A 83 -6.35 1.78 -10.05
CA ILE A 83 -6.19 0.42 -10.56
C ILE A 83 -6.35 0.38 -12.09
N VAL A 84 -7.43 0.96 -12.60
CA VAL A 84 -7.69 1.03 -14.04
C VAL A 84 -6.62 1.87 -14.75
N THR A 85 -6.25 3.01 -14.17
CA THR A 85 -5.16 3.86 -14.69
C THR A 85 -3.86 3.08 -14.83
N THR A 86 -3.43 2.40 -13.77
CA THR A 86 -2.18 1.63 -13.77
C THR A 86 -2.24 0.45 -14.72
N ALA A 87 -3.38 -0.25 -14.80
CA ALA A 87 -3.56 -1.36 -15.74
C ALA A 87 -3.47 -0.90 -17.19
N ILE A 88 -4.18 0.17 -17.57
CA ILE A 88 -4.15 0.71 -18.94
C ILE A 88 -2.73 1.09 -19.34
N LEU A 89 -2.05 1.92 -18.56
CA LEU A 89 -0.72 2.42 -18.91
C LEU A 89 0.35 1.33 -18.87
N THR A 90 0.24 0.37 -17.95
CA THR A 90 1.17 -0.75 -17.89
C THR A 90 1.00 -1.67 -19.09
N LEU A 91 -0.23 -2.01 -19.46
CA LEU A 91 -0.52 -2.86 -20.62
C LEU A 91 -0.16 -2.19 -21.96
N SER A 92 -0.36 -0.87 -22.07
CA SER A 92 -0.14 -0.16 -23.34
C SER A 92 1.30 0.29 -23.56
N ALA A 93 2.00 0.73 -22.50
CA ALA A 93 3.28 1.43 -22.63
C ALA A 93 4.43 0.84 -21.79
N ASN A 94 4.14 -0.09 -20.87
CA ASN A 94 5.13 -0.65 -19.95
C ASN A 94 5.01 -2.17 -19.77
N TRP A 95 4.62 -2.88 -20.83
CA TRP A 95 4.35 -4.31 -20.78
C TRP A 95 5.63 -5.13 -20.92
N SER A 96 6.04 -5.79 -19.84
CA SER A 96 7.25 -6.62 -19.78
C SER A 96 6.97 -7.89 -18.99
N ARG A 97 7.22 -9.04 -19.62
CA ARG A 97 7.08 -10.35 -18.96
C ARG A 97 8.06 -10.53 -17.82
N ALA A 98 9.28 -10.01 -17.97
CA ALA A 98 10.32 -10.11 -16.97
C ALA A 98 10.00 -9.24 -15.75
N GLU A 99 9.38 -8.08 -15.94
CA GLU A 99 9.23 -7.07 -14.87
C GLU A 99 7.78 -6.83 -14.45
N THR A 100 6.88 -6.44 -15.37
CA THR A 100 5.61 -5.83 -14.99
C THR A 100 4.42 -6.78 -14.89
N TRP A 101 4.52 -8.00 -15.42
CA TRP A 101 3.45 -9.00 -15.32
C TRP A 101 3.13 -9.35 -13.86
N LEU A 102 4.17 -9.64 -13.06
CA LEU A 102 4.02 -10.05 -11.67
C LEU A 102 3.38 -8.94 -10.79
N PRO A 103 3.94 -7.71 -10.72
CA PRO A 103 3.33 -6.65 -9.90
C PRO A 103 1.94 -6.27 -10.40
N LEU A 104 1.69 -6.24 -11.72
CA LEU A 104 0.36 -5.95 -12.24
C LEU A 104 -0.66 -7.03 -11.88
N ALA A 105 -0.32 -8.30 -12.05
CA ALA A 105 -1.20 -9.42 -11.72
C ALA A 105 -1.53 -9.47 -10.22
N ALA A 106 -0.53 -9.27 -9.36
CA ALA A 106 -0.73 -9.23 -7.92
C ALA A 106 -1.58 -8.01 -7.49
N PHE A 107 -1.31 -6.84 -8.07
CA PHE A 107 -2.06 -5.61 -7.85
C PHE A 107 -3.54 -5.74 -8.24
N VAL A 108 -3.82 -6.23 -9.45
CA VAL A 108 -5.20 -6.44 -9.93
C VAL A 108 -5.88 -7.60 -9.18
N GLY A 109 -5.17 -8.68 -8.89
CA GLY A 109 -5.70 -9.81 -8.13
C GLY A 109 -6.16 -9.41 -6.72
N ALA A 110 -5.33 -8.64 -6.00
CA ALA A 110 -5.68 -8.09 -4.69
C ALA A 110 -6.80 -7.05 -4.78
N ALA A 111 -6.83 -6.23 -5.84
CA ALA A 111 -7.94 -5.32 -6.12
C ALA A 111 -9.27 -6.04 -6.25
N ILE A 112 -9.32 -7.16 -6.99
CA ILE A 112 -10.55 -7.95 -7.16
C ILE A 112 -11.04 -8.45 -5.81
N VAL A 113 -10.16 -8.98 -4.96
CA VAL A 113 -10.53 -9.43 -3.60
C VAL A 113 -11.09 -8.29 -2.76
N GLY A 114 -10.44 -7.13 -2.77
CA GLY A 114 -10.90 -5.94 -2.06
C GLY A 114 -12.22 -5.38 -2.60
N LEU A 115 -12.41 -5.41 -3.92
CA LEU A 115 -13.65 -4.97 -4.57
C LEU A 115 -14.83 -5.86 -4.19
N ILE A 116 -14.63 -7.18 -4.15
CA ILE A 116 -15.66 -8.13 -3.68
C ILE A 116 -16.04 -7.80 -2.23
N ASP A 117 -15.06 -7.53 -1.36
CA ASP A 117 -15.35 -7.15 0.02
C ASP A 117 -16.16 -5.86 0.14
N ASP A 118 -15.73 -4.81 -0.56
CA ASP A 118 -16.41 -3.51 -0.51
C ASP A 118 -17.84 -3.60 -1.06
N ILE A 119 -18.08 -4.35 -2.15
CA ILE A 119 -19.43 -4.56 -2.69
C ILE A 119 -20.32 -5.27 -1.68
N ILE A 120 -19.82 -6.33 -1.02
CA ILE A 120 -20.57 -7.05 0.03
C ILE A 120 -20.87 -6.11 1.20
N ASN A 121 -19.91 -5.27 1.58
CA ASN A 121 -20.05 -4.32 2.70
C ASN A 121 -21.09 -3.23 2.40
N ILE A 122 -21.11 -2.68 1.18
CA ILE A 122 -22.09 -1.66 0.75
C ILE A 122 -23.51 -2.25 0.70
N ARG A 123 -23.66 -3.50 0.22
CA ARG A 123 -24.95 -4.18 0.11
C ARG A 123 -25.48 -4.72 1.43
N SER A 124 -24.65 -4.76 2.47
CA SER A 124 -25.06 -5.26 3.78
C SER A 124 -26.11 -4.34 4.44
N ASP A 125 -27.05 -4.94 5.16
CA ASP A 125 -28.12 -4.23 5.87
C ASP A 125 -27.67 -3.52 7.15
N GLY A 126 -26.37 -3.59 7.48
CA GLY A 126 -25.80 -2.97 8.68
C GLY A 126 -26.07 -3.76 9.97
N THR A 127 -26.82 -4.87 9.89
CA THR A 127 -27.05 -5.83 10.97
C THR A 127 -26.04 -6.99 10.86
N GLY A 128 -25.07 -7.07 11.77
CA GLY A 128 -24.10 -8.18 11.86
C GLY A 128 -22.74 -7.91 11.20
N LYS A 129 -22.03 -8.99 10.80
CA LYS A 129 -20.68 -8.93 10.22
C LYS A 129 -20.74 -8.49 8.75
N ALA A 130 -20.56 -7.19 8.49
CA ALA A 130 -20.49 -6.65 7.13
C ALA A 130 -19.11 -6.90 6.46
N GLY A 131 -19.14 -7.30 5.18
CA GLY A 131 -17.94 -7.67 4.39
C GLY A 131 -17.67 -9.17 4.35
N LEU A 132 -16.63 -9.58 3.63
CA LEU A 132 -16.14 -10.95 3.62
C LEU A 132 -15.67 -11.37 5.03
N PRO A 133 -15.87 -12.64 5.42
CA PRO A 133 -15.25 -13.17 6.62
C PRO A 133 -13.74 -12.93 6.60
N SER A 134 -13.17 -12.38 7.67
CA SER A 134 -11.74 -12.01 7.72
C SER A 134 -10.81 -13.17 7.37
N ARG A 135 -11.18 -14.40 7.72
CA ARG A 135 -10.43 -15.63 7.36
C ARG A 135 -10.41 -15.89 5.86
N LEU A 136 -11.56 -15.72 5.18
CA LEU A 136 -11.66 -15.91 3.73
C LEU A 136 -10.90 -14.81 2.98
N LYS A 137 -11.05 -13.55 3.42
CA LYS A 137 -10.28 -12.43 2.86
C LYS A 137 -8.77 -12.67 2.97
N PHE A 138 -8.29 -13.05 4.15
CA PHE A 138 -6.89 -13.38 4.39
C PHE A 138 -6.41 -14.54 3.50
N LEU A 139 -7.22 -15.61 3.37
CA LEU A 139 -6.92 -16.75 2.50
C LEU A 139 -6.78 -16.33 1.04
N LEU A 140 -7.70 -15.49 0.53
CA LEU A 140 -7.67 -15.03 -0.86
C LEU A 140 -6.44 -14.16 -1.17
N ILE A 141 -6.09 -13.22 -0.28
CA ILE A 141 -4.87 -12.41 -0.43
C ILE A 141 -3.62 -13.29 -0.34
N THR A 142 -3.62 -14.28 0.55
CA THR A 142 -2.52 -15.26 0.66
C THR A 142 -2.39 -16.10 -0.61
N LEU A 143 -3.50 -16.49 -1.24
CA LEU A 143 -3.48 -17.23 -2.50
C LEU A 143 -2.89 -16.38 -3.64
N VAL A 144 -3.30 -15.11 -3.76
CA VAL A 144 -2.72 -14.16 -4.74
C VAL A 144 -1.21 -14.04 -4.51
N ALA A 145 -0.78 -13.86 -3.26
CA ALA A 145 0.63 -13.74 -2.90
C ALA A 145 1.42 -15.05 -3.16
N ALA A 146 0.84 -16.22 -2.87
CA ALA A 146 1.49 -17.52 -3.06
C ALA A 146 1.66 -17.86 -4.55
N VAL A 147 0.66 -17.57 -5.38
CA VAL A 147 0.77 -17.71 -6.85
C VAL A 147 1.83 -16.72 -7.39
N GLY A 148 1.86 -15.50 -6.86
CA GLY A 148 2.91 -14.53 -7.17
C GLY A 148 4.31 -15.04 -6.80
N GLY A 149 4.47 -15.61 -5.60
CA GLY A 149 5.74 -16.19 -5.14
C GLY A 149 6.19 -17.39 -5.98
N TRP A 150 5.24 -18.25 -6.38
CA TRP A 150 5.51 -19.33 -7.31
C TRP A 150 6.02 -18.81 -8.67
N TYR A 151 5.39 -17.77 -9.22
CA TYR A 151 5.85 -17.15 -10.47
C TYR A 151 7.22 -16.49 -10.29
N PHE A 152 7.43 -15.81 -9.17
CA PHE A 152 8.70 -15.16 -8.82
C PHE A 152 9.87 -16.15 -8.79
N TYR A 153 9.67 -17.33 -8.22
CA TYR A 153 10.69 -18.38 -8.19
C TYR A 153 10.84 -19.08 -9.55
N TYR A 154 9.77 -19.72 -10.07
CA TYR A 154 9.88 -20.61 -11.22
C TYR A 154 9.94 -19.91 -12.59
N LYS A 155 9.40 -18.70 -12.72
CA LYS A 155 9.33 -17.97 -14.00
C LYS A 155 10.32 -16.83 -14.10
N LEU A 156 10.66 -16.21 -12.98
CA LEU A 156 11.66 -15.13 -12.94
C LEU A 156 13.02 -15.58 -12.42
N GLY A 157 13.12 -16.77 -11.80
CA GLY A 157 14.39 -17.36 -11.39
C GLY A 157 15.00 -16.74 -10.14
N PHE A 158 14.23 -15.97 -9.35
CA PHE A 158 14.73 -15.43 -8.09
C PHE A 158 14.75 -16.52 -7.03
N ASP A 159 15.92 -16.79 -6.44
CA ASP A 159 16.12 -17.78 -5.38
C ASP A 159 17.01 -17.27 -4.24
N SER A 160 17.54 -16.06 -4.36
CA SER A 160 18.40 -15.41 -3.38
C SER A 160 17.85 -14.07 -2.93
N MET A 161 18.38 -13.59 -1.82
CA MET A 161 18.07 -12.28 -1.26
C MET A 161 19.32 -11.61 -0.73
N GLN A 162 19.44 -10.30 -0.92
CA GLN A 162 20.57 -9.52 -0.42
C GLN A 162 20.35 -8.94 0.98
N LEU A 163 21.45 -8.85 1.73
CA LEU A 163 21.49 -8.16 3.02
C LEU A 163 21.90 -6.69 2.84
N PRO A 164 21.08 -5.71 3.24
CA PRO A 164 21.47 -4.31 3.22
C PRO A 164 22.70 -4.05 4.10
N GLY A 165 23.63 -3.24 3.60
CA GLY A 165 24.84 -2.84 4.34
C GLY A 165 26.00 -3.84 4.29
N PHE A 166 25.81 -5.02 3.69
CA PHE A 166 26.88 -5.97 3.42
C PHE A 166 27.03 -6.11 1.91
N SER A 167 27.97 -5.38 1.33
CA SER A 167 28.21 -5.46 -0.11
C SER A 167 28.53 -6.91 -0.51
N GLN A 168 27.84 -7.37 -1.56
CA GLN A 168 28.03 -8.68 -2.21
C GLN A 168 27.64 -9.93 -1.39
N THR A 169 27.04 -9.81 -0.20
CA THR A 169 26.53 -11.00 0.52
C THR A 169 25.09 -11.29 0.11
N SER A 170 24.92 -12.27 -0.77
CA SER A 170 23.60 -12.84 -1.08
C SER A 170 23.37 -14.12 -0.27
N ILE A 171 22.17 -14.26 0.29
CA ILE A 171 21.72 -15.50 0.92
C ILE A 171 20.86 -16.24 -0.09
N THR A 172 21.33 -17.40 -0.53
CA THR A 172 20.51 -18.31 -1.34
C THR A 172 19.47 -18.98 -0.45
N LEU A 173 18.19 -18.66 -0.70
CA LEU A 173 17.05 -19.22 0.02
C LEU A 173 16.48 -20.45 -0.72
N GLY A 174 16.70 -20.55 -2.02
CA GLY A 174 16.07 -21.57 -2.84
C GLY A 174 14.54 -21.42 -2.82
N TRP A 175 13.83 -22.54 -2.67
CA TRP A 175 12.37 -22.56 -2.64
C TRP A 175 11.76 -21.78 -1.45
N TRP A 176 12.52 -21.55 -0.37
CA TRP A 176 12.08 -20.75 0.79
C TRP A 176 11.76 -19.30 0.45
N ILE A 177 12.18 -18.82 -0.73
CA ILE A 177 11.79 -17.50 -1.22
C ILE A 177 10.27 -17.40 -1.47
N ILE A 178 9.58 -18.50 -1.77
CA ILE A 178 8.14 -18.52 -2.02
C ILE A 178 7.34 -18.19 -0.74
N PRO A 179 7.52 -18.89 0.40
CA PRO A 179 6.85 -18.53 1.64
C PRO A 179 7.29 -17.15 2.16
N LEU A 180 8.55 -16.75 1.97
CA LEU A 180 9.00 -15.40 2.31
C LEU A 180 8.27 -14.33 1.50
N PHE A 181 8.23 -14.48 0.17
CA PHE A 181 7.49 -13.59 -0.73
C PHE A 181 6.03 -13.48 -0.31
N THR A 182 5.40 -14.63 -0.04
CA THR A 182 4.00 -14.70 0.39
C THR A 182 3.80 -13.93 1.69
N LEU A 183 4.65 -14.16 2.69
CA LEU A 183 4.61 -13.47 3.97
C LEU A 183 4.75 -11.95 3.81
N VAL A 184 5.74 -11.50 3.05
CA VAL A 184 6.02 -10.07 2.82
C VAL A 184 4.82 -9.41 2.15
N VAL A 185 4.34 -9.98 1.04
CA VAL A 185 3.20 -9.42 0.30
C VAL A 185 1.94 -9.37 1.15
N VAL A 186 1.62 -10.43 1.89
CA VAL A 186 0.46 -10.47 2.78
C VAL A 186 0.60 -9.47 3.93
N ALA A 187 1.78 -9.39 4.56
CA ALA A 187 2.04 -8.45 5.65
C ALA A 187 1.89 -7.00 5.19
N THR A 188 2.48 -6.64 4.04
CA THR A 188 2.38 -5.29 3.47
C THR A 188 0.95 -4.95 3.05
N ALA A 189 0.23 -5.89 2.43
CA ALA A 189 -1.18 -5.72 2.06
C ALA A 189 -2.07 -5.39 3.27
N ASN A 190 -1.91 -6.14 4.37
CA ASN A 190 -2.65 -5.87 5.61
C ASN A 190 -2.19 -4.56 6.28
N ALA A 191 -0.89 -4.25 6.27
CA ALA A 191 -0.38 -3.03 6.89
C ALA A 191 -0.90 -1.75 6.20
N VAL A 192 -0.95 -1.74 4.87
CA VAL A 192 -1.53 -0.63 4.09
C VAL A 192 -3.04 -0.53 4.34
N ASN A 193 -3.77 -1.65 4.37
CA ASN A 193 -5.20 -1.66 4.71
C ASN A 193 -5.49 -1.14 6.12
N ILE A 194 -4.67 -1.50 7.12
CA ILE A 194 -4.77 -0.99 8.49
C ILE A 194 -4.53 0.52 8.55
N SER A 195 -3.66 1.04 7.70
CA SER A 195 -3.29 2.47 7.66
C SER A 195 -4.30 3.34 6.90
N ASP A 196 -5.26 2.75 6.17
CA ASP A 196 -6.35 3.46 5.48
C ASP A 196 -7.49 3.83 6.43
N GLY A 197 -7.15 4.52 7.53
CA GLY A 197 -8.09 4.94 8.57
C GLY A 197 -8.38 6.45 8.60
N LEU A 198 -7.53 7.27 7.96
CA LEU A 198 -7.63 8.72 7.92
C LEU A 198 -7.53 9.27 6.49
N ASP A 199 -8.16 10.42 6.26
CA ASP A 199 -8.15 11.17 5.01
C ASP A 199 -6.71 11.49 4.59
N GLY A 200 -6.32 11.03 3.40
CA GLY A 200 -5.00 11.22 2.81
C GLY A 200 -3.89 10.33 3.38
N LEU A 201 -4.11 9.59 4.48
CA LEU A 201 -3.02 8.88 5.17
C LEU A 201 -2.40 7.79 4.29
N ALA A 202 -3.14 6.72 3.99
CA ALA A 202 -2.60 5.61 3.19
C ALA A 202 -2.20 6.05 1.77
N GLY A 203 -2.95 6.96 1.14
CA GLY A 203 -2.65 7.49 -0.19
C GLY A 203 -1.30 8.20 -0.25
N GLY A 204 -1.03 9.11 0.69
CA GLY A 204 0.27 9.80 0.73
C GLY A 204 1.42 8.90 1.14
N LEU A 205 1.23 8.02 2.13
CA LEU A 205 2.28 7.07 2.55
C LEU A 205 2.71 6.14 1.41
N THR A 206 1.74 5.61 0.64
CA THR A 206 2.04 4.75 -0.51
C THR A 206 2.66 5.54 -1.66
N THR A 207 2.24 6.79 -1.91
CA THR A 207 2.87 7.67 -2.90
C THR A 207 4.37 7.87 -2.60
N ILE A 208 4.71 8.16 -1.34
CA ILE A 208 6.10 8.34 -0.90
C ILE A 208 6.91 7.04 -1.09
N ALA A 209 6.35 5.90 -0.68
CA ALA A 209 7.02 4.61 -0.81
C ALA A 209 7.28 4.25 -2.29
N PHE A 210 6.27 4.36 -3.16
CA PHE A 210 6.44 4.10 -4.59
C PHE A 210 7.38 5.09 -5.27
N ALA A 211 7.44 6.35 -4.83
CA ALA A 211 8.39 7.32 -5.37
C ALA A 211 9.84 6.89 -5.12
N VAL A 212 10.17 6.47 -3.89
CA VAL A 212 11.53 5.97 -3.59
C VAL A 212 11.81 4.65 -4.31
N TYR A 213 10.84 3.73 -4.39
CA TYR A 213 11.02 2.51 -5.16
C TYR A 213 11.18 2.75 -6.67
N ALA A 214 10.56 3.78 -7.23
CA ALA A 214 10.79 4.17 -8.62
C ALA A 214 12.25 4.60 -8.83
N VAL A 215 12.83 5.35 -7.90
CA VAL A 215 14.24 5.75 -7.93
C VAL A 215 15.15 4.54 -7.78
N ILE A 216 14.93 3.69 -6.78
CA ILE A 216 15.71 2.46 -6.55
C ILE A 216 15.69 1.56 -7.80
N ALA A 217 14.51 1.30 -8.36
CA ALA A 217 14.38 0.47 -9.57
C ALA A 217 15.09 1.10 -10.78
N THR A 218 15.11 2.43 -10.89
CA THR A 218 15.81 3.14 -11.96
C THR A 218 17.32 2.95 -11.86
N LEU A 219 17.89 3.05 -10.64
CA LEU A 219 19.31 2.84 -10.38
C LEU A 219 19.75 1.38 -10.61
N GLU A 220 18.84 0.43 -10.41
CA GLU A 220 19.03 -0.99 -10.70
C GLU A 220 18.73 -1.37 -12.16
N HIS A 221 18.48 -0.39 -13.04
CA HIS A 221 18.09 -0.60 -14.46
C HIS A 221 16.81 -1.44 -14.67
N LYS A 222 15.97 -1.58 -13.64
CA LYS A 222 14.66 -2.26 -13.66
C LYS A 222 13.58 -1.27 -14.12
N TYR A 223 13.70 -0.81 -15.37
CA TYR A 223 12.88 0.29 -15.90
C TYR A 223 11.39 -0.02 -16.02
N GLY A 224 11.00 -1.28 -16.19
CA GLY A 224 9.62 -1.72 -16.14
C GLY A 224 9.03 -1.56 -14.74
N ILE A 225 9.74 -1.99 -13.70
CA ILE A 225 9.32 -1.76 -12.30
C ILE A 225 9.28 -0.27 -11.98
N ALA A 226 10.32 0.48 -12.35
CA ALA A 226 10.36 1.92 -12.15
C ALA A 226 9.17 2.62 -12.82
N GLY A 227 8.81 2.19 -14.04
CA GLY A 227 7.66 2.73 -14.78
C GLY A 227 6.33 2.40 -14.11
N PHE A 228 6.18 1.17 -13.59
CA PHE A 228 4.99 0.77 -12.83
C PHE A 228 4.83 1.63 -11.56
N CYS A 229 5.92 1.85 -10.82
CA CYS A 229 5.92 2.74 -9.66
C CYS A 229 5.63 4.19 -10.04
N ALA A 230 6.20 4.71 -11.13
CA ALA A 230 5.96 6.06 -11.61
C ALA A 230 4.48 6.30 -11.96
N VAL A 231 3.83 5.36 -12.68
CA VAL A 231 2.39 5.42 -12.96
C VAL A 231 1.58 5.48 -11.66
N LEU A 232 1.90 4.63 -10.69
CA LEU A 232 1.22 4.62 -9.39
C LEU A 232 1.41 5.94 -8.63
N VAL A 233 2.62 6.51 -8.63
CA VAL A 233 2.86 7.84 -8.02
C VAL A 233 1.95 8.88 -8.65
N GLY A 234 1.90 8.95 -9.99
CA GLY A 234 1.01 9.89 -10.68
C GLY A 234 -0.47 9.67 -10.36
N ALA A 235 -0.93 8.42 -10.45
CA ALA A 235 -2.33 8.08 -10.19
C ALA A 235 -2.74 8.35 -8.72
N LEU A 236 -1.84 8.07 -7.77
CA LEU A 236 -2.04 8.33 -6.35
C LEU A 236 -1.97 9.81 -5.99
N MET A 237 -1.15 10.61 -6.67
CA MET A 237 -1.17 12.07 -6.52
C MET A 237 -2.54 12.64 -6.91
N SER A 238 -3.13 12.15 -8.01
CA SER A 238 -4.50 12.52 -8.39
C SER A 238 -5.54 12.04 -7.36
N TYR A 239 -5.45 10.81 -6.88
CA TYR A 239 -6.34 10.32 -5.81
C TYR A 239 -6.22 11.18 -4.54
N THR A 240 -5.00 11.45 -4.10
CA THR A 240 -4.68 12.18 -2.86
C THR A 240 -5.18 13.62 -2.94
N TRP A 241 -5.14 14.25 -4.12
CA TRP A 241 -5.74 15.57 -4.35
C TRP A 241 -7.21 15.65 -3.91
N PHE A 242 -7.99 14.59 -4.11
CA PHE A 242 -9.40 14.53 -3.71
C PHE A 242 -9.65 13.86 -2.36
N ASN A 243 -8.66 13.16 -1.82
CA ASN A 243 -8.77 12.39 -0.57
C ASN A 243 -8.14 13.10 0.64
N VAL A 244 -7.25 14.09 0.46
CA VAL A 244 -6.77 14.94 1.56
C VAL A 244 -7.96 15.60 2.27
N PHE A 245 -7.85 15.72 3.59
CA PHE A 245 -8.94 16.20 4.44
C PHE A 245 -9.49 17.56 3.97
N PRO A 246 -10.82 17.71 3.83
CA PRO A 246 -11.86 16.69 3.98
C PRO A 246 -12.03 15.82 2.71
N ALA A 247 -11.99 14.49 2.85
CA ALA A 247 -12.06 13.57 1.72
C ALA A 247 -13.38 13.63 0.94
N ARG A 248 -13.28 13.57 -0.40
CA ARG A 248 -14.43 13.45 -1.31
C ARG A 248 -14.82 12.00 -1.60
N PHE A 249 -13.89 11.07 -1.45
CA PHE A 249 -14.09 9.63 -1.57
C PHE A 249 -12.96 8.86 -0.87
N PHE A 250 -13.19 7.58 -0.58
CA PHE A 250 -12.25 6.65 0.05
C PHE A 250 -11.78 5.57 -0.92
N MET A 251 -10.52 5.15 -0.82
CA MET A 251 -9.97 4.10 -1.70
C MET A 251 -10.67 2.77 -1.53
N GLY A 252 -11.08 2.42 -0.31
CA GLY A 252 -11.69 1.13 0.01
C GLY A 252 -10.67 0.00 0.12
N ASP A 253 -11.16 -1.19 0.43
CA ASP A 253 -10.36 -2.41 0.47
C ASP A 253 -9.81 -2.74 -0.92
N VAL A 254 -10.55 -2.40 -1.99
CA VAL A 254 -10.08 -2.51 -3.38
C VAL A 254 -8.74 -1.80 -3.60
N GLY A 255 -8.59 -0.58 -3.07
CA GLY A 255 -7.39 0.21 -3.27
C GLY A 255 -6.26 -0.20 -2.31
N SER A 256 -6.57 -0.34 -1.02
CA SER A 256 -5.55 -0.56 0.00
C SER A 256 -4.88 -1.94 -0.11
N PHE A 257 -5.62 -3.01 -0.40
CA PHE A 257 -5.01 -4.33 -0.67
C PHE A 257 -4.18 -4.32 -1.93
N ALA A 258 -4.67 -3.69 -3.01
CA ALA A 258 -3.92 -3.58 -4.26
C ALA A 258 -2.57 -2.90 -4.03
N LEU A 259 -2.56 -1.72 -3.40
CA LEU A 259 -1.35 -0.95 -3.14
C LEU A 259 -0.36 -1.70 -2.25
N GLY A 260 -0.82 -2.30 -1.15
CA GLY A 260 0.07 -3.02 -0.25
C GLY A 260 0.63 -4.31 -0.86
N THR A 261 -0.17 -5.03 -1.65
CA THR A 261 0.33 -6.18 -2.42
C THR A 261 1.37 -5.74 -3.46
N ALA A 262 1.09 -4.70 -4.25
CA ALA A 262 2.03 -4.18 -5.23
C ALA A 262 3.34 -3.71 -4.58
N LEU A 263 3.27 -3.00 -3.45
CA LEU A 263 4.45 -2.51 -2.74
C LEU A 263 5.32 -3.67 -2.23
N GLY A 264 4.71 -4.72 -1.68
CA GLY A 264 5.43 -5.93 -1.26
C GLY A 264 6.10 -6.64 -2.44
N VAL A 265 5.42 -6.77 -3.58
CA VAL A 265 5.99 -7.36 -4.80
C VAL A 265 7.17 -6.53 -5.32
N VAL A 266 7.02 -5.20 -5.38
CA VAL A 266 8.09 -4.30 -5.83
C VAL A 266 9.32 -4.45 -4.95
N ALA A 267 9.17 -4.46 -3.62
CA ALA A 267 10.28 -4.63 -2.69
C ALA A 267 11.01 -5.98 -2.83
N MET A 268 10.27 -7.06 -3.09
CA MET A 268 10.85 -8.38 -3.40
C MET A 268 11.59 -8.35 -4.73
N TYR A 269 10.99 -7.75 -5.76
CA TYR A 269 11.56 -7.70 -7.11
C TYR A 269 12.83 -6.86 -7.18
N THR A 270 12.88 -5.74 -6.46
CA THR A 270 14.08 -4.90 -6.37
C THR A 270 15.17 -5.50 -5.48
N ASP A 271 14.93 -6.65 -4.83
CA ASP A 271 15.83 -7.29 -3.86
C ASP A 271 16.18 -6.37 -2.68
N THR A 272 15.18 -5.65 -2.19
CA THR A 272 15.31 -4.65 -1.11
C THR A 272 14.27 -4.86 -0.02
N VAL A 273 13.83 -6.10 0.15
CA VAL A 273 12.78 -6.47 1.13
C VAL A 273 13.13 -6.05 2.56
N LEU A 274 14.40 -6.02 2.94
CA LEU A 274 14.83 -5.55 4.27
C LEU A 274 14.79 -4.03 4.44
N LEU A 275 14.73 -3.27 3.33
CA LEU A 275 14.52 -1.83 3.36
C LEU A 275 13.03 -1.48 3.45
N LEU A 276 12.13 -2.40 3.10
CA LEU A 276 10.69 -2.16 3.14
C LEU A 276 10.18 -1.75 4.53
N PRO A 277 10.59 -2.38 5.66
CA PRO A 277 10.21 -1.91 6.99
C PRO A 277 10.73 -0.51 7.35
N VAL A 278 11.85 -0.09 6.75
CA VAL A 278 12.41 1.26 6.95
C VAL A 278 11.64 2.28 6.13
N ILE A 279 11.52 2.06 4.81
CA ILE A 279 10.77 2.95 3.90
C ILE A 279 9.30 3.04 4.34
N GLY A 280 8.71 1.92 4.74
CA GLY A 280 7.33 1.78 5.21
C GLY A 280 7.17 1.84 6.72
N ILE A 281 8.04 2.52 7.47
CA ILE A 281 8.04 2.49 8.95
C ILE A 281 6.68 2.85 9.56
N VAL A 282 5.93 3.76 8.92
CA VAL A 282 4.60 4.14 9.38
C VAL A 282 3.62 2.97 9.23
N PHE A 283 3.64 2.23 8.11
CA PHE A 283 2.84 1.01 7.94
C PHE A 283 3.21 -0.06 8.98
N VAL A 284 4.50 -0.20 9.29
CA VAL A 284 4.99 -1.13 10.32
C VAL A 284 4.49 -0.71 11.70
N ALA A 285 4.57 0.57 12.04
CA ALA A 285 4.09 1.09 13.32
C ALA A 285 2.57 0.92 13.46
N GLU A 286 1.83 1.16 12.38
CA GLU A 286 0.38 0.99 12.28
C GLU A 286 -0.03 -0.47 12.54
N ALA A 287 0.47 -1.41 11.73
CA ALA A 287 0.19 -2.84 11.90
C ALA A 287 0.72 -3.38 13.23
N GLY A 288 1.94 -2.99 13.61
CA GLY A 288 2.58 -3.38 14.86
C GLY A 288 1.80 -2.92 16.08
N SER A 289 1.22 -1.71 16.05
CA SER A 289 0.39 -1.21 17.15
C SER A 289 -0.84 -2.07 17.38
N VAL A 290 -1.46 -2.60 16.32
CA VAL A 290 -2.60 -3.53 16.40
C VAL A 290 -2.16 -4.86 17.00
N ILE A 291 -1.05 -5.43 16.53
CA ILE A 291 -0.50 -6.70 17.04
C ILE A 291 -0.16 -6.57 18.53
N LEU A 292 0.56 -5.51 18.91
CA LEU A 292 0.93 -5.24 20.30
C LEU A 292 -0.32 -5.06 21.17
N GLN A 293 -1.32 -4.32 20.70
CA GLN A 293 -2.55 -4.08 21.44
C GLN A 293 -3.35 -5.37 21.68
N ILE A 294 -3.52 -6.20 20.65
CA ILE A 294 -4.23 -7.49 20.75
C ILE A 294 -3.47 -8.43 21.69
N THR A 295 -2.14 -8.51 21.53
CA THR A 295 -1.27 -9.35 22.36
C THR A 295 -1.32 -8.92 23.83
N SER A 296 -1.28 -7.61 24.11
CA SER A 296 -1.40 -7.08 25.48
C SER A 296 -2.72 -7.46 26.13
N LYS A 297 -3.85 -7.32 25.41
CA LYS A 297 -5.16 -7.71 25.94
C LYS A 297 -5.23 -9.20 26.23
N LYS A 298 -4.61 -10.04 25.40
CA LYS A 298 -4.59 -11.50 25.58
C LYS A 298 -3.69 -11.93 26.74
N LEU A 299 -2.51 -11.33 26.88
CA LEU A 299 -1.49 -11.75 27.86
C LEU A 299 -1.59 -11.02 29.21
N ARG A 300 -2.17 -9.82 29.25
CA ARG A 300 -2.23 -8.96 30.46
C ARG A 300 -3.67 -8.73 30.93
N ASN A 301 -4.54 -9.72 30.78
CA ASN A 301 -5.93 -9.71 31.29
C ASN A 301 -6.72 -8.47 30.86
N GLY A 302 -6.72 -8.18 29.56
CA GLY A 302 -7.48 -7.07 28.97
C GLY A 302 -6.83 -5.68 29.08
N LYS A 303 -5.63 -5.56 29.68
CA LYS A 303 -4.90 -4.28 29.73
C LYS A 303 -4.52 -3.80 28.33
N LYS A 304 -4.79 -2.52 28.05
CA LYS A 304 -4.49 -1.84 26.79
C LYS A 304 -3.12 -1.14 26.86
N ILE A 305 -2.38 -1.10 25.75
CA ILE A 305 -1.15 -0.31 25.61
C ILE A 305 -1.50 1.09 25.11
N PHE A 306 -2.22 1.15 23.99
CA PHE A 306 -2.72 2.38 23.39
C PHE A 306 -4.17 2.61 23.78
N ARG A 307 -4.63 3.88 23.79
CA ARG A 307 -6.05 4.23 24.06
C ARG A 307 -6.99 3.51 23.09
N ILE A 308 -6.61 3.50 21.82
CA ILE A 308 -7.24 2.79 20.70
C ILE A 308 -6.12 2.41 19.71
N SER A 309 -6.31 1.34 18.93
CA SER A 309 -5.41 0.91 17.87
C SER A 309 -6.20 0.85 16.56
N PRO A 310 -5.62 1.23 15.40
CA PRO A 310 -4.20 1.51 15.16
C PRO A 310 -3.67 2.84 15.73
N ILE A 311 -2.37 3.10 15.59
CA ILE A 311 -1.69 4.20 16.29
C ILE A 311 -2.16 5.59 15.84
N HIS A 312 -2.60 5.78 14.59
CA HIS A 312 -3.21 7.05 14.18
C HIS A 312 -4.45 7.42 15.03
N HIS A 313 -5.33 6.46 15.32
CA HIS A 313 -6.48 6.70 16.19
C HIS A 313 -6.06 6.96 17.64
N HIS A 314 -4.92 6.42 18.08
CA HIS A 314 -4.38 6.76 19.39
C HIS A 314 -4.08 8.27 19.48
N PHE A 315 -3.47 8.84 18.44
CA PHE A 315 -3.20 10.28 18.36
C PHE A 315 -4.49 11.13 18.32
N GLU A 316 -5.53 10.68 17.60
CA GLU A 316 -6.84 11.34 17.65
C GLU A 316 -7.46 11.28 19.04
N ALA A 317 -7.38 10.12 19.72
CA ALA A 317 -7.94 9.92 21.06
C ALA A 317 -7.21 10.71 22.18
N ILE A 318 -6.03 11.25 21.90
CA ILE A 318 -5.34 12.21 22.79
C ILE A 318 -5.58 13.67 22.39
N GLY A 319 -6.39 13.92 21.35
CA GLY A 319 -6.86 15.25 20.95
C GLY A 319 -6.16 15.86 19.74
N TRP A 320 -5.37 15.10 18.97
CA TRP A 320 -4.80 15.64 17.72
C TRP A 320 -5.86 15.67 16.61
N PRO A 321 -5.98 16.78 15.85
CA PRO A 321 -6.81 16.82 14.66
C PRO A 321 -6.35 15.79 13.62
N GLU A 322 -7.29 15.17 12.91
CA GLU A 322 -7.00 14.17 11.88
C GLU A 322 -5.95 14.64 10.85
N ALA A 323 -6.15 15.82 10.26
CA ALA A 323 -5.21 16.39 9.30
C ALA A 323 -3.79 16.55 9.88
N LYS A 324 -3.69 16.86 11.19
CA LYS A 324 -2.39 16.97 11.88
C LYS A 324 -1.70 15.61 12.00
N VAL A 325 -2.44 14.54 12.25
CA VAL A 325 -1.90 13.17 12.29
C VAL A 325 -1.40 12.78 10.90
N THR A 326 -2.23 12.94 9.87
CA THR A 326 -1.88 12.62 8.47
C THR A 326 -0.61 13.34 8.03
N MET A 327 -0.55 14.66 8.18
CA MET A 327 0.61 15.45 7.73
C MET A 327 1.89 15.09 8.48
N ARG A 328 1.82 14.81 9.79
CA ARG A 328 2.99 14.39 10.57
C ARG A 328 3.49 13.01 10.14
N PHE A 329 2.58 12.09 9.84
CA PHE A 329 2.94 10.75 9.39
C PHE A 329 3.57 10.80 7.99
N TRP A 330 3.12 11.70 7.13
CA TRP A 330 3.78 11.95 5.84
C TRP A 330 5.22 12.46 6.01
N VAL A 331 5.46 13.42 6.93
CA VAL A 331 6.81 13.92 7.21
C VAL A 331 7.71 12.77 7.70
N ILE A 332 7.23 11.96 8.63
CA ILE A 332 7.97 10.78 9.13
C ILE A 332 8.27 9.82 7.98
N ALA A 333 7.30 9.54 7.11
CA ALA A 333 7.48 8.65 5.97
C ALA A 333 8.49 9.20 4.96
N GLN A 334 8.49 10.51 4.68
CA GLN A 334 9.49 11.13 3.79
C GLN A 334 10.91 10.98 4.35
N VAL A 335 11.10 11.27 5.64
CA VAL A 335 12.40 11.10 6.31
C VAL A 335 12.83 9.63 6.28
N ALA A 336 11.92 8.71 6.59
CA ALA A 336 12.20 7.28 6.59
C ALA A 336 12.51 6.75 5.19
N ALA A 337 11.86 7.28 4.16
CA ALA A 337 12.11 6.93 2.76
C ALA A 337 13.50 7.43 2.30
N LEU A 338 13.94 8.63 2.74
CA LEU A 338 15.30 9.12 2.51
C LEU A 338 16.35 8.26 3.22
N ILE A 339 16.09 7.85 4.47
CA ILE A 339 16.97 6.93 5.21
C ILE A 339 17.04 5.57 4.50
N GLY A 340 15.91 5.02 4.08
CA GLY A 340 15.85 3.76 3.31
C GLY A 340 16.62 3.86 1.99
N PHE A 341 16.51 4.99 1.29
CA PHE A 341 17.29 5.24 0.08
C PHE A 341 18.80 5.36 0.37
N ALA A 342 19.20 6.06 1.44
CA ALA A 342 20.61 6.14 1.85
C ALA A 342 21.18 4.75 2.19
N LEU A 343 20.42 3.92 2.91
CA LEU A 343 20.79 2.53 3.21
C LEU A 343 20.92 1.68 1.95
N PHE A 344 20.04 1.89 0.96
CA PHE A 344 20.15 1.25 -0.36
C PHE A 344 21.48 1.63 -1.03
N VAL A 345 21.78 2.93 -1.13
CA VAL A 345 23.01 3.41 -1.79
C VAL A 345 24.26 2.87 -1.10
N MET A 346 24.31 2.94 0.24
CA MET A 346 25.44 2.41 1.02
C MET A 346 25.57 0.90 0.89
N GLY A 347 24.47 0.15 0.94
CA GLY A 347 24.53 -1.31 0.87
C GLY A 347 24.86 -1.86 -0.52
N ARG A 348 24.56 -1.09 -1.56
CA ARG A 348 24.65 -1.55 -2.95
C ARG A 348 25.91 -1.07 -3.67
N TYR A 349 26.42 0.11 -3.31
CA TYR A 349 27.50 0.78 -4.02
C TYR A 349 28.66 1.25 -3.13
N SER A 350 28.61 1.02 -1.82
CA SER A 350 29.79 1.09 -0.93
C SER A 350 30.27 -0.33 -0.62
#